data_AF-A0AAW3WHD9-F1
#
_entry.id   AF-A0AAW3WHD9-F1
#
_cell.length_a   1.000
_cell.length_b   1.000
_cell.length_c   1.000
_cell.angle_alpha   90.00
_cell.angle_beta   90.00
_cell.angle_gamma   90.00
#
_symmetry.space_group_name_H-M   'P 1'
#
loop_
_entity.id
_entity.type
_entity.pdbx_description
1 polymer ?
#
loop_
_entity_poly.entity_id
_entity_poly.type
_entity_poly.pdbx_seq_one_letter_code
_entity_poly.pdbx_strand_id
1 'polypeptide(L)'
;TGMDNYFSSFGNMVSMLSQNYDVINSDNDINVTFIPGVLKSVKDVNPDIFSAYFGTKDGKFNIYPNSKMPDDFNPTARPWYKQAMEHKGQVIVTLPFKDSQTGKSVVSIAKTVERNGEVIGVCAMNLSLETLSGKITEKKVGNSGYVFISDSDGNVIAHPNKDIINTNEASKLAVWNEIKTSDSGFTTYTYNGQKKFGAFDTNSMTGWKVVAILNESELSTDTKAILITTITSIFIMLIISILVSLFLSKGIAANIKNLKKVFEKAENGDLTVSIEPVTKDEFLDLATSFNSMMHNISNLIQNAASSSNEVLETSTNLASMSEEVTASISDVAKAIEDVAHGATQQAQNAQNGVTEMNELSKKLDKISENSTQIDMLSNNTKTLGTKGLSIINTLIDKTNKTKTSTSEVNRIIQDMNESTIKISSISEAIAE
;
A
#
# COMPACT_ATOMS: atom_id res chain seq x y z
N THR A 1 12.18 -57.78 -21.93
CA THR A 1 13.67 -57.89 -21.95
C THR A 1 14.25 -59.05 -21.17
N GLY A 2 13.98 -59.23 -19.87
CA GLY A 2 14.62 -60.30 -19.07
C GLY A 2 14.31 -61.73 -19.56
N MET A 3 13.05 -62.00 -19.90
CA MET A 3 12.62 -63.32 -20.39
C MET A 3 13.01 -63.56 -21.86
N ASP A 4 13.08 -62.51 -22.68
CA ASP A 4 13.54 -62.61 -24.07
C ASP A 4 15.00 -63.05 -24.12
N ASN A 5 15.84 -62.42 -23.30
CA ASN A 5 17.25 -62.79 -23.17
C ASN A 5 17.42 -64.23 -22.65
N TYR A 6 16.55 -64.64 -21.72
CA TYR A 6 16.56 -65.98 -21.15
C TYR A 6 16.34 -67.05 -22.22
N PHE A 7 15.23 -67.02 -22.95
CA PHE A 7 14.92 -67.99 -23.99
C PHE A 7 15.86 -67.89 -25.21
N SER A 8 16.26 -66.67 -25.58
CA SER A 8 17.21 -66.47 -26.69
C SER A 8 18.58 -67.09 -26.40
N SER A 9 19.07 -67.01 -25.16
CA SER A 9 20.34 -67.61 -24.76
C SER A 9 20.33 -69.14 -24.97
N PHE A 10 19.26 -69.81 -24.52
CA PHE A 10 19.12 -71.25 -24.74
C PHE A 10 18.83 -71.61 -26.21
N GLY A 11 18.11 -70.75 -26.94
CA GLY A 11 17.92 -70.90 -28.38
C GLY A 11 19.24 -70.86 -29.17
N ASN A 12 20.17 -70.01 -28.75
CA ASN A 12 21.52 -69.99 -29.29
C ASN A 12 22.28 -71.27 -28.95
N MET A 13 22.16 -71.77 -27.71
CA MET A 13 22.80 -73.03 -27.30
C MET A 13 22.27 -74.24 -28.09
N VAL A 14 20.95 -74.37 -28.29
CA VAL A 14 20.41 -75.46 -29.11
C VAL A 14 20.83 -75.31 -30.58
N SER A 15 20.97 -74.08 -31.07
CA SER A 15 21.47 -73.82 -32.42
C SER A 15 22.93 -74.26 -32.56
N MET A 16 23.80 -73.94 -31.59
CA MET A 16 25.18 -74.43 -31.57
C MET A 16 25.23 -75.97 -31.49
N LEU A 17 24.37 -76.58 -30.66
CA LEU A 17 24.27 -78.03 -30.56
C LEU A 17 23.85 -78.68 -31.89
N SER A 18 22.88 -78.09 -32.60
CA SER A 18 22.44 -78.57 -33.91
C SER A 18 23.50 -78.46 -35.01
N GLN A 19 24.52 -77.62 -34.80
CA GLN A 19 25.62 -77.40 -35.73
C GLN A 19 26.91 -78.13 -35.31
N ASN A 20 26.89 -78.86 -34.19
CA ASN A 20 28.05 -79.59 -33.72
C ASN A 20 28.41 -80.72 -34.69
N TYR A 21 29.70 -80.87 -34.99
CA TYR A 21 30.20 -81.82 -35.98
C TYR A 21 29.81 -83.27 -35.66
N ASP A 22 29.88 -83.68 -34.41
CA ASP A 22 29.58 -85.06 -33.99
C ASP A 22 28.07 -85.35 -34.05
N VAL A 23 27.25 -84.33 -33.79
CA VAL A 23 25.78 -84.41 -33.89
C VAL A 23 25.34 -84.50 -35.36
N ILE A 24 25.95 -83.70 -36.25
CA ILE A 24 25.70 -83.73 -37.69
C ILE A 24 26.12 -85.07 -38.32
N ASN A 25 27.20 -85.69 -37.82
CA ASN A 25 27.74 -86.94 -38.35
C ASN A 25 27.42 -88.15 -37.46
N SER A 26 26.25 -88.12 -36.81
CA SER A 26 25.78 -89.14 -35.86
C SER A 26 25.40 -90.48 -36.48
N ASP A 27 25.58 -90.67 -37.79
CA ASP A 27 25.51 -91.95 -38.48
C ASP A 27 26.85 -92.68 -38.52
N ASN A 28 27.96 -92.00 -38.23
CA ASN A 28 29.29 -92.59 -38.11
C ASN A 28 29.50 -93.17 -36.69
N ASP A 29 29.86 -94.45 -36.61
CA ASP A 29 30.08 -95.19 -35.36
C ASP A 29 31.08 -94.50 -34.41
N ILE A 30 32.06 -93.75 -34.93
CA ILE A 30 33.02 -93.00 -34.12
C ILE A 30 32.37 -91.74 -33.53
N ASN A 31 31.69 -90.93 -34.35
CA ASN A 31 31.09 -89.67 -33.91
C ASN A 31 29.98 -89.86 -32.87
N VAL A 32 29.20 -90.94 -32.99
CA VAL A 32 28.15 -91.30 -32.02
C VAL A 32 28.71 -91.41 -30.59
N THR A 33 29.95 -91.88 -30.43
CA THR A 33 30.56 -92.03 -29.10
C THR A 33 30.84 -90.70 -28.39
N PHE A 34 30.94 -89.59 -29.13
CA PHE A 34 31.20 -88.26 -28.57
C PHE A 34 29.92 -87.50 -28.19
N ILE A 35 28.76 -87.89 -28.74
CA ILE A 35 27.47 -87.22 -28.49
C ILE A 35 27.16 -87.05 -26.99
N PRO A 36 27.30 -88.07 -26.12
CA PRO A 36 27.04 -87.90 -24.69
C PRO A 36 27.91 -86.81 -24.04
N GLY A 37 29.16 -86.65 -24.46
CA GLY A 37 30.06 -85.61 -23.96
C GLY A 37 29.64 -84.21 -24.40
N VAL A 38 29.18 -84.06 -25.64
CA VAL A 38 28.63 -82.80 -26.17
C VAL A 38 27.35 -82.42 -25.41
N LEU A 39 26.43 -83.36 -25.22
CA LEU A 39 25.20 -83.13 -24.46
C LEU A 39 25.48 -82.78 -22.98
N LYS A 40 26.45 -83.45 -22.35
CA LYS A 40 26.92 -83.09 -21.01
C LYS A 40 27.41 -81.65 -20.94
N SER A 41 28.21 -81.25 -21.93
CA SER A 41 28.78 -79.90 -21.98
C SER A 41 27.67 -78.85 -22.09
N VAL A 42 26.65 -79.07 -22.92
CA VAL A 42 25.48 -78.18 -23.02
C VAL A 42 24.72 -78.10 -21.71
N LYS A 43 24.39 -79.24 -21.09
CA LYS A 43 23.67 -79.25 -19.82
C LYS A 43 24.46 -78.52 -18.73
N ASP A 44 25.77 -78.75 -18.62
CA ASP A 44 26.58 -78.21 -17.52
C ASP A 44 26.88 -76.70 -17.67
N VAL A 45 26.59 -76.08 -18.83
CA VAL A 45 26.73 -74.63 -19.04
C VAL A 45 25.76 -73.81 -18.19
N ASN A 46 24.54 -74.31 -17.95
CA ASN A 46 23.54 -73.57 -17.19
C ASN A 46 22.68 -74.51 -16.33
N PRO A 47 22.55 -74.28 -15.01
CA PRO A 47 21.79 -75.14 -14.10
C PRO A 47 20.29 -75.23 -14.43
N ASP A 48 19.76 -74.31 -15.25
CA ASP A 48 18.36 -74.34 -15.68
C ASP A 48 18.09 -75.42 -16.74
N ILE A 49 19.14 -75.88 -17.42
CA ILE A 49 19.06 -76.98 -18.36
C ILE A 49 18.93 -78.26 -17.54
N PHE A 50 17.71 -78.80 -17.55
CA PHE A 50 17.37 -80.03 -16.88
C PHE A 50 17.99 -81.24 -17.60
N SER A 51 17.88 -81.27 -18.92
CA SER A 51 18.50 -82.29 -19.77
C SER A 51 18.76 -81.75 -21.16
N ALA A 52 19.76 -82.29 -21.84
CA ALA A 52 20.06 -82.03 -23.25
C ALA A 52 20.07 -83.36 -24.00
N TYR A 53 19.48 -83.40 -25.19
CA TYR A 53 19.29 -84.63 -25.93
C TYR A 53 19.20 -84.45 -27.44
N PHE A 54 19.43 -85.55 -28.14
CA PHE A 54 19.39 -85.65 -29.59
C PHE A 54 18.64 -86.93 -29.99
N GLY A 55 17.59 -86.76 -30.78
CA GLY A 55 16.86 -87.85 -31.41
C GLY A 55 17.12 -87.86 -32.91
N THR A 56 17.42 -89.02 -33.48
CA THR A 56 17.64 -89.18 -34.92
C THR A 56 16.34 -89.58 -35.63
N LYS A 57 16.33 -89.43 -36.96
CA LYS A 57 15.18 -89.82 -37.80
C LYS A 57 14.87 -91.32 -37.77
N ASP A 58 15.87 -92.17 -37.49
CA ASP A 58 15.74 -93.62 -37.31
C ASP A 58 15.34 -94.03 -35.88
N GLY A 59 15.07 -93.06 -34.99
CA GLY A 59 14.55 -93.31 -33.65
C GLY A 59 15.60 -93.57 -32.57
N LYS A 60 16.90 -93.48 -32.90
CA LYS A 60 17.97 -93.51 -31.89
C LYS A 60 17.88 -92.25 -31.04
N PHE A 61 18.24 -92.38 -29.77
CA PHE A 61 18.07 -91.30 -28.81
C PHE A 61 19.24 -91.26 -27.83
N ASN A 62 19.82 -90.07 -27.68
CA ASN A 62 20.89 -89.79 -26.74
C ASN A 62 20.44 -88.66 -25.82
N ILE A 63 20.63 -88.82 -24.50
CA ILE A 63 20.25 -87.82 -23.49
C ILE A 63 21.31 -87.72 -22.40
N TYR A 64 21.48 -86.51 -21.87
CA TYR A 64 22.25 -86.25 -20.68
C TYR A 64 21.45 -85.36 -19.70
N PRO A 65 21.41 -85.67 -18.38
CA PRO A 65 22.00 -86.85 -17.73
C PRO A 65 21.40 -88.17 -18.25
N ASN A 66 22.26 -89.19 -18.41
CA ASN A 66 21.81 -90.48 -18.93
C ASN A 66 20.92 -91.17 -17.88
N SER A 67 19.72 -91.58 -18.28
CA SER A 67 18.77 -92.32 -17.44
C SER A 67 18.01 -93.31 -18.30
N LYS A 68 17.60 -94.44 -17.70
CA LYS A 68 16.81 -95.46 -18.41
C LYS A 68 15.51 -94.83 -18.90
N MET A 69 15.30 -94.83 -20.21
CA MET A 69 14.04 -94.43 -20.80
C MET A 69 12.99 -95.53 -20.68
N PRO A 70 11.69 -95.18 -20.70
CA PRO A 70 10.61 -96.16 -20.85
C PRO A 70 10.86 -97.06 -22.08
N ASP A 71 10.52 -98.35 -21.97
CA ASP A 71 10.81 -99.33 -23.03
C ASP A 71 10.05 -99.02 -24.34
N ASP A 72 8.95 -98.25 -24.27
CA ASP A 72 8.13 -97.77 -25.39
C ASP A 72 8.49 -96.34 -25.85
N PHE A 73 9.59 -95.77 -25.37
CA PHE A 73 9.97 -94.40 -25.68
C PHE A 73 10.35 -94.23 -27.16
N ASN A 74 9.57 -93.42 -27.87
CA ASN A 74 9.86 -93.01 -29.24
C ASN A 74 10.15 -91.49 -29.30
N PRO A 75 11.38 -91.06 -29.62
CA PRO A 75 11.71 -89.63 -29.68
C PRO A 75 10.95 -88.89 -30.78
N THR A 76 10.68 -89.54 -31.92
CA THR A 76 9.98 -88.92 -33.07
C THR A 76 8.50 -88.62 -32.80
N ALA A 77 7.91 -89.30 -31.80
CA ALA A 77 6.52 -89.10 -31.42
C ALA A 77 6.32 -87.91 -30.45
N ARG A 78 7.40 -87.39 -29.86
CA ARG A 78 7.35 -86.39 -28.79
C ARG A 78 7.07 -84.96 -29.32
N PRO A 79 6.45 -84.09 -28.51
CA PRO A 79 6.10 -82.73 -28.93
C PRO A 79 7.29 -81.91 -29.45
N TRP A 80 8.45 -81.98 -28.77
CA TRP A 80 9.66 -81.26 -29.17
C TRP A 80 10.18 -81.69 -30.54
N TYR A 81 10.04 -82.97 -30.90
CA TYR A 81 10.49 -83.48 -32.20
C TYR A 81 9.52 -83.05 -33.29
N LYS A 82 8.21 -83.27 -33.09
CA LYS A 82 7.18 -82.90 -34.07
C LYS A 82 7.17 -81.40 -34.37
N GLN A 83 7.19 -80.56 -33.34
CA GLN A 83 7.16 -79.11 -33.50
C GLN A 83 8.42 -78.58 -34.18
N ALA A 84 9.60 -79.14 -33.87
CA ALA A 84 10.83 -78.78 -34.58
C ALA A 84 10.79 -79.21 -36.05
N MET A 85 10.22 -80.38 -36.36
CA MET A 85 10.05 -80.85 -37.74
C MET A 85 9.04 -80.01 -38.55
N GLU A 86 8.04 -79.43 -37.90
CA GLU A 86 7.11 -78.46 -38.50
C GLU A 86 7.79 -77.12 -38.81
N HIS A 87 8.79 -76.73 -38.01
CA HIS A 87 9.54 -75.46 -38.10
C HIS A 87 11.02 -75.69 -38.42
N LYS A 88 11.31 -76.43 -39.49
CA LYS A 88 12.67 -76.82 -39.87
C LYS A 88 13.61 -75.60 -39.93
N GLY A 89 14.80 -75.75 -39.36
CA GLY A 89 15.84 -74.74 -39.29
C GLY A 89 15.61 -73.63 -38.26
N GLN A 90 14.43 -73.58 -37.64
CA GLN A 90 14.09 -72.57 -36.63
C GLN A 90 14.19 -73.15 -35.21
N VAL A 91 14.51 -72.30 -34.25
CA VAL A 91 14.43 -72.66 -32.83
C VAL A 91 12.96 -72.56 -32.42
N ILE A 92 12.44 -73.61 -31.81
CA ILE A 92 11.10 -73.61 -31.21
C ILE A 92 11.17 -73.78 -29.71
N VAL A 93 10.13 -73.30 -29.03
CA VAL A 93 9.88 -73.55 -27.61
C VAL A 93 8.53 -74.25 -27.50
N THR A 94 8.51 -75.46 -26.93
CA THR A 94 7.28 -76.23 -26.79
C THR A 94 6.38 -75.68 -25.69
N LEU A 95 5.09 -75.98 -25.77
CA LEU A 95 4.20 -75.90 -24.61
C LEU A 95 4.67 -76.81 -23.46
N PRO A 96 4.36 -76.48 -22.20
CA PRO A 96 4.63 -77.33 -21.04
C PRO A 96 4.18 -78.77 -21.22
N PHE A 97 5.06 -79.74 -20.95
CA PHE A 97 4.70 -81.15 -20.92
C PHE A 97 5.45 -81.90 -19.82
N LYS A 98 5.03 -83.13 -19.55
CA LYS A 98 5.65 -84.00 -18.55
C LYS A 98 6.87 -84.71 -19.16
N ASP A 99 8.04 -84.44 -18.58
CA ASP A 99 9.29 -85.09 -18.92
C ASP A 99 9.17 -86.62 -18.76
N SER A 100 9.61 -87.37 -19.76
CA SER A 100 9.47 -88.85 -19.78
C SER A 100 10.40 -89.57 -18.81
N GLN A 101 11.48 -88.93 -18.34
CA GLN A 101 12.40 -89.53 -17.37
C GLN A 101 11.92 -89.34 -15.93
N THR A 102 11.33 -88.18 -15.63
CA THR A 102 11.10 -87.75 -14.25
C THR A 102 9.66 -87.37 -13.92
N GLY A 103 8.79 -87.23 -14.91
CA GLY A 103 7.43 -86.74 -14.74
C GLY A 103 7.36 -85.27 -14.31
N LYS A 104 8.49 -84.54 -14.29
CA LYS A 104 8.51 -83.11 -14.00
C LYS A 104 7.93 -82.32 -15.18
N SER A 105 7.28 -81.20 -14.89
CA SER A 105 6.82 -80.30 -15.95
C SER A 105 8.01 -79.52 -16.50
N VAL A 106 8.24 -79.64 -17.81
CA VAL A 106 9.34 -79.02 -18.54
C VAL A 106 8.84 -78.35 -19.80
N VAL A 107 9.67 -77.46 -20.34
CA VAL A 107 9.55 -76.96 -21.71
C VAL A 107 10.81 -77.30 -22.46
N SER A 108 10.69 -77.72 -23.71
CA SER A 108 11.82 -78.01 -24.56
C SER A 108 12.10 -76.86 -25.50
N ILE A 109 13.38 -76.52 -25.62
CA ILE A 109 13.89 -75.68 -26.69
C ILE A 109 14.54 -76.62 -27.70
N ALA A 110 14.03 -76.65 -28.92
CA ALA A 110 14.39 -77.65 -29.92
C ALA A 110 14.70 -77.03 -31.28
N LYS A 111 15.53 -77.73 -32.05
CA LYS A 111 15.89 -77.36 -33.43
C LYS A 111 16.27 -78.60 -34.25
N THR A 112 15.91 -78.61 -35.52
CA THR A 112 16.34 -79.67 -36.46
C THR A 112 17.86 -79.65 -36.64
N VAL A 113 18.44 -80.84 -36.79
CA VAL A 113 19.83 -81.05 -37.20
C VAL A 113 19.81 -81.40 -38.67
N GLU A 114 20.57 -80.65 -39.46
CA GLU A 114 20.56 -80.75 -40.91
C GLU A 114 21.95 -81.06 -41.46
N ARG A 115 22.00 -81.98 -42.41
CA ARG A 115 23.22 -82.33 -43.15
C ARG A 115 22.92 -82.30 -44.64
N ASN A 116 23.62 -81.46 -45.39
CA ASN A 116 23.44 -81.29 -46.84
C ASN A 116 21.99 -80.98 -47.24
N GLY A 117 21.24 -80.24 -46.41
CA GLY A 117 19.84 -79.90 -46.64
C GLY A 117 18.82 -80.97 -46.25
N GLU A 118 19.25 -82.13 -45.74
CA GLU A 118 18.36 -83.16 -45.19
C GLU A 118 18.35 -83.10 -43.65
N VAL A 119 17.17 -83.21 -43.05
CA VAL A 119 17.03 -83.32 -41.59
C VAL A 119 17.39 -84.73 -41.14
N ILE A 120 18.42 -84.86 -40.30
CA ILE A 120 18.90 -86.15 -39.78
C ILE A 120 18.38 -86.45 -38.36
N GLY A 121 17.84 -85.44 -37.68
CA GLY A 121 17.33 -85.55 -36.33
C GLY A 121 16.94 -84.20 -35.74
N VAL A 122 16.70 -84.16 -34.43
CA VAL A 122 16.34 -82.96 -33.68
C VAL A 122 17.15 -82.95 -32.38
N CYS A 123 17.82 -81.81 -32.13
CA CYS A 123 18.45 -81.51 -30.85
C CYS A 123 17.49 -80.70 -29.99
N ALA A 124 17.47 -80.99 -28.70
CA ALA A 124 16.64 -80.27 -27.77
C ALA A 124 17.23 -80.24 -26.37
N MET A 125 16.77 -79.30 -25.58
CA MET A 125 17.06 -79.20 -24.16
C MET A 125 15.79 -78.92 -23.37
N ASN A 126 15.62 -79.61 -22.25
CA ASN A 126 14.54 -79.35 -21.31
C ASN A 126 14.95 -78.27 -20.33
N LEU A 127 14.10 -77.27 -20.17
CA LEU A 127 14.15 -76.31 -19.06
C LEU A 127 13.10 -76.71 -18.03
N SER A 128 13.49 -76.70 -16.76
CA SER A 128 12.60 -77.00 -15.63
C SER A 128 11.68 -75.82 -15.35
N LEU A 129 10.36 -76.03 -15.45
CA LEU A 129 9.39 -74.99 -15.08
C LEU A 129 9.41 -74.69 -13.59
N GLU A 130 9.79 -75.65 -12.76
CA GLU A 130 9.98 -75.42 -11.33
C GLU A 130 11.15 -74.45 -11.07
N THR A 131 12.26 -74.62 -11.78
CA THR A 131 13.42 -73.72 -11.69
C THR A 131 13.07 -72.32 -12.19
N LEU A 132 12.36 -72.24 -13.33
CA LEU A 132 11.86 -70.97 -13.86
C LEU A 132 10.95 -70.29 -12.83
N SER A 133 9.97 -71.02 -12.27
CA SER A 133 9.05 -70.51 -11.26
C SER A 133 9.76 -70.00 -10.00
N GLY A 134 10.80 -70.69 -9.54
CA GLY A 134 11.63 -70.22 -8.43
C GLY A 134 12.25 -68.84 -8.71
N LYS A 135 12.86 -68.66 -9.89
CA LYS A 135 13.53 -67.41 -10.26
C LYS A 135 12.60 -66.20 -10.37
N ILE A 136 11.40 -66.39 -10.91
CA ILE A 136 10.39 -65.30 -10.96
C ILE A 136 9.77 -65.05 -9.58
N THR A 137 9.64 -66.05 -8.73
CA THR A 137 9.14 -65.87 -7.35
C THR A 137 10.10 -65.06 -6.49
N GLU A 138 11.40 -65.13 -6.75
CA GLU A 138 12.40 -64.25 -6.11
C GLU A 138 12.21 -62.77 -6.48
N LYS A 139 11.59 -62.47 -7.63
CA LYS A 139 11.30 -61.10 -8.06
C LYS A 139 10.01 -60.60 -7.40
N LYS A 140 10.17 -59.95 -6.25
CA LYS A 140 9.08 -59.26 -5.56
C LYS A 140 8.74 -57.95 -6.25
N VAL A 141 7.44 -57.68 -6.37
CA VAL A 141 6.91 -56.40 -6.85
C VAL A 141 6.30 -55.72 -5.63
N GLY A 142 6.95 -54.67 -5.13
CA GLY A 142 6.63 -54.14 -3.80
C GLY A 142 6.82 -55.19 -2.70
N ASN A 143 5.97 -55.14 -1.68
CA ASN A 143 5.96 -56.02 -0.52
C ASN A 143 5.05 -57.24 -0.70
N SER A 144 3.88 -57.05 -1.31
CA SER A 144 2.84 -58.07 -1.45
C SER A 144 2.59 -58.54 -2.88
N GLY A 145 3.21 -57.88 -3.86
CA GLY A 145 3.09 -58.21 -5.27
C GLY A 145 4.04 -59.31 -5.72
N TYR A 146 3.72 -59.92 -6.85
CA TYR A 146 4.47 -61.03 -7.44
C TYR A 146 4.35 -61.04 -8.97
N VAL A 147 5.20 -61.86 -9.60
CA VAL A 147 5.19 -62.07 -11.05
C VAL A 147 4.75 -63.51 -11.36
N PHE A 148 3.95 -63.68 -12.41
CA PHE A 148 3.64 -64.99 -12.98
C PHE A 148 3.77 -64.97 -14.50
N ILE A 149 3.85 -66.15 -15.11
CA ILE A 149 3.94 -66.34 -16.56
C ILE A 149 2.81 -67.25 -17.01
N SER A 150 2.19 -66.92 -18.13
CA SER A 150 1.15 -67.73 -18.76
C SER A 150 1.30 -67.73 -20.29
N ASP A 151 0.84 -68.77 -20.98
CA ASP A 151 0.75 -68.75 -22.45
C ASP A 151 -0.39 -67.84 -22.95
N SER A 152 -0.58 -67.75 -24.26
CA SER A 152 -1.64 -66.94 -24.87
C SER A 152 -3.07 -67.40 -24.53
N ASP A 153 -3.24 -68.68 -24.15
CA ASP A 153 -4.54 -69.27 -23.83
C ASP A 153 -4.89 -69.14 -22.35
N GLY A 154 -3.95 -68.70 -21.52
CA GLY A 154 -4.13 -68.51 -20.08
C GLY A 154 -3.76 -69.73 -19.25
N ASN A 155 -3.00 -70.68 -19.83
CA ASN A 155 -2.38 -71.74 -19.05
C ASN A 155 -1.17 -71.17 -18.30
N VAL A 156 -1.16 -71.36 -16.98
CA VAL A 156 -0.10 -70.85 -16.11
C VAL A 156 1.15 -71.70 -16.29
N ILE A 157 2.25 -71.06 -16.66
CA ILE A 157 3.53 -71.71 -16.92
C ILE A 157 4.39 -71.68 -15.67
N ALA A 158 4.33 -70.57 -14.94
CA ALA A 158 5.09 -70.39 -13.72
C ALA A 158 4.42 -69.34 -12.83
N HIS A 159 4.34 -69.63 -11.53
CA HIS A 159 3.61 -68.81 -10.57
C HIS A 159 4.11 -69.11 -9.14
N PRO A 160 4.12 -68.14 -8.21
CA PRO A 160 4.55 -68.36 -6.83
C PRO A 160 3.79 -69.48 -6.10
N ASN A 161 2.48 -69.57 -6.34
CA ASN A 161 1.68 -70.72 -5.97
C ASN A 161 1.86 -71.85 -7.00
N LYS A 162 2.48 -72.97 -6.57
CA LYS A 162 2.76 -74.12 -7.43
C LYS A 162 1.52 -74.89 -7.87
N ASP A 163 0.42 -74.82 -7.10
CA ASP A 163 -0.79 -75.63 -7.34
C ASP A 163 -1.54 -75.20 -8.60
N ILE A 164 -1.32 -73.96 -9.04
CA ILE A 164 -1.98 -73.43 -10.24
C ILE A 164 -1.11 -73.58 -11.50
N ILE A 165 0.11 -74.10 -11.39
CA ILE A 165 0.97 -74.32 -12.57
C ILE A 165 0.39 -75.43 -13.44
N ASN A 166 0.33 -75.22 -14.75
CA ASN A 166 -0.36 -76.04 -15.77
C ASN A 166 -1.89 -76.04 -15.66
N THR A 167 -2.48 -75.04 -15.01
CA THR A 167 -3.94 -74.81 -15.00
C THR A 167 -4.29 -73.58 -15.81
N ASN A 168 -5.56 -73.43 -16.19
CA ASN A 168 -6.06 -72.25 -16.90
C ASN A 168 -6.50 -71.11 -15.95
N GLU A 169 -5.93 -71.01 -14.74
CA GLU A 169 -6.35 -70.00 -13.76
C GLU A 169 -6.12 -68.56 -14.27
N ALA A 170 -5.09 -68.31 -15.08
CA ALA A 170 -4.87 -66.98 -15.64
C ALA A 170 -6.00 -66.54 -16.58
N SER A 171 -6.61 -67.46 -17.34
CA SER A 171 -7.73 -67.14 -18.22
C SER A 171 -9.00 -66.71 -17.49
N LYS A 172 -9.10 -66.98 -16.18
CA LYS A 172 -10.24 -66.60 -15.34
C LYS A 172 -10.15 -65.18 -14.81
N LEU A 173 -9.01 -64.51 -14.98
CA LEU A 173 -8.87 -63.10 -14.62
C LEU A 173 -9.78 -62.25 -15.51
N ALA A 174 -10.55 -61.34 -14.92
CA ALA A 174 -11.47 -60.47 -15.67
C ALA A 174 -10.76 -59.64 -16.76
N VAL A 175 -9.47 -59.37 -16.57
CA VAL A 175 -8.61 -58.61 -17.50
C VAL A 175 -7.83 -59.49 -18.46
N TRP A 176 -7.99 -60.81 -18.44
CA TRP A 176 -7.20 -61.71 -19.29
C TRP A 176 -7.39 -61.40 -20.78
N ASN A 177 -8.60 -61.01 -21.19
CA ASN A 177 -8.86 -60.62 -22.57
C ASN A 177 -8.05 -59.40 -23.01
N GLU A 178 -7.76 -58.46 -22.12
CA GLU A 178 -6.90 -57.31 -22.41
C GLU A 178 -5.42 -57.74 -22.45
N ILE A 179 -5.00 -58.54 -21.47
CA ILE A 179 -3.63 -59.07 -21.37
C ILE A 179 -3.26 -59.90 -22.59
N LYS A 180 -4.18 -60.76 -23.07
CA LYS A 180 -3.91 -61.67 -24.18
C LYS A 180 -3.74 -60.92 -25.52
N THR A 181 -4.52 -59.85 -25.75
CA THR A 181 -4.55 -59.15 -27.04
C THR A 181 -3.49 -58.09 -27.21
N SER A 182 -2.97 -57.55 -26.11
CA SER A 182 -1.97 -56.46 -26.13
C SER A 182 -0.57 -56.99 -25.84
N ASP A 183 0.45 -56.45 -26.50
CA ASP A 183 1.84 -56.90 -26.27
C ASP A 183 2.35 -56.49 -24.90
N SER A 184 2.03 -55.27 -24.45
CA SER A 184 2.31 -54.80 -23.10
C SER A 184 1.23 -53.83 -22.62
N GLY A 185 1.17 -53.61 -21.31
CA GLY A 185 0.21 -52.68 -20.76
C GLY A 185 0.12 -52.67 -19.24
N PHE A 186 -0.77 -51.82 -18.76
CA PHE A 186 -1.11 -51.69 -17.35
C PHE A 186 -2.62 -51.73 -17.20
N THR A 187 -3.11 -52.54 -16.28
CA THR A 187 -4.53 -52.76 -16.04
C THR A 187 -4.84 -52.77 -14.55
N THR A 188 -6.11 -52.60 -14.23
CA THR A 188 -6.64 -52.68 -12.85
C THR A 188 -7.76 -53.68 -12.82
N TYR A 189 -7.75 -54.55 -11.81
CA TYR A 189 -8.77 -55.58 -11.69
C TYR A 189 -8.99 -55.99 -10.25
N THR A 190 -10.12 -56.66 -10.01
CA THR A 190 -10.42 -57.24 -8.70
C THR A 190 -10.20 -58.74 -8.78
N TYR A 191 -9.44 -59.28 -7.83
CA TYR A 191 -9.22 -60.72 -7.68
C TYR A 191 -9.30 -61.10 -6.21
N ASN A 192 -10.12 -62.10 -5.89
CA ASN A 192 -10.44 -62.52 -4.51
C ASN A 192 -10.88 -61.35 -3.61
N GLY A 193 -11.70 -60.43 -4.13
CA GLY A 193 -12.22 -59.27 -3.40
C GLY A 193 -11.22 -58.14 -3.16
N GLN A 194 -9.97 -58.27 -3.63
CA GLN A 194 -8.95 -57.24 -3.51
C GLN A 194 -8.72 -56.57 -4.87
N LYS A 195 -8.63 -55.24 -4.86
CA LYS A 195 -8.22 -54.47 -6.04
C LYS A 195 -6.71 -54.60 -6.24
N LYS A 196 -6.34 -54.89 -7.47
CA LYS A 196 -4.96 -55.15 -7.89
C LYS A 196 -4.60 -54.32 -9.11
N PHE A 197 -3.36 -53.89 -9.13
CA PHE A 197 -2.68 -53.39 -10.32
C PHE A 197 -2.00 -54.55 -11.02
N GLY A 198 -2.11 -54.63 -12.34
CA GLY A 198 -1.42 -55.60 -13.18
C GLY A 198 -0.62 -54.88 -14.25
N ALA A 199 0.65 -55.20 -14.40
CA ALA A 199 1.45 -54.82 -15.56
C ALA A 199 1.82 -56.08 -16.31
N PHE A 200 1.76 -56.06 -17.64
CA PHE A 200 2.06 -57.23 -18.45
C PHE A 200 2.93 -56.88 -19.66
N ASP A 201 3.69 -57.87 -20.10
CA ASP A 201 4.55 -57.82 -21.28
C ASP A 201 4.58 -59.19 -21.96
N THR A 202 4.78 -59.21 -23.28
CA THR A 202 4.71 -60.42 -24.10
C THR A 202 6.10 -60.79 -24.58
N ASN A 203 6.52 -62.02 -24.30
CA ASN A 203 7.78 -62.53 -24.80
C ASN A 203 7.70 -62.77 -26.31
N SER A 204 8.61 -62.17 -27.06
CA SER A 204 8.58 -62.23 -28.52
C SER A 204 8.93 -63.61 -29.09
N MET A 205 9.61 -64.46 -28.33
CA MET A 205 10.06 -65.79 -28.77
C MET A 205 9.02 -66.88 -28.51
N THR A 206 8.28 -66.81 -27.40
CA THR A 206 7.32 -67.83 -26.97
C THR A 206 5.86 -67.39 -27.06
N GLY A 207 5.60 -66.09 -27.18
CA GLY A 207 4.26 -65.50 -27.08
C GLY A 207 3.69 -65.48 -25.65
N TRP A 208 4.49 -65.86 -24.64
CA TRP A 208 4.02 -65.94 -23.26
C TRP A 208 3.87 -64.55 -22.64
N LYS A 209 2.83 -64.39 -21.81
CA LYS A 209 2.55 -63.19 -21.03
C LYS A 209 3.26 -63.27 -19.69
N VAL A 210 4.13 -62.31 -19.42
CA VAL A 210 4.69 -62.05 -18.08
C VAL A 210 3.80 -61.02 -17.42
N VAL A 211 3.22 -61.37 -16.27
CA VAL A 211 2.29 -60.50 -15.57
C VAL A 211 2.80 -60.24 -14.15
N ALA A 212 3.10 -58.98 -13.87
CA ALA A 212 3.43 -58.48 -12.55
C ALA A 212 2.17 -57.93 -11.89
N ILE A 213 1.91 -58.30 -10.64
CA ILE A 213 0.71 -57.86 -9.92
C ILE A 213 1.08 -57.24 -8.58
N LEU A 214 0.32 -56.23 -8.15
CA LEU A 214 0.49 -55.51 -6.89
C LEU A 214 -0.88 -55.18 -6.28
N ASN A 215 -1.04 -55.27 -4.95
CA ASN A 215 -2.28 -54.91 -4.28
C ASN A 215 -2.41 -53.38 -4.14
N GLU A 216 -3.58 -52.81 -4.43
CA GLU A 216 -3.81 -51.36 -4.30
C GLU A 216 -3.64 -50.87 -2.85
N SER A 217 -4.00 -51.71 -1.88
CA SER A 217 -3.88 -51.40 -0.46
C SER A 217 -2.45 -51.11 -0.02
N GLU A 218 -1.44 -51.61 -0.74
CA GLU A 218 -0.04 -51.34 -0.46
C GLU A 218 0.28 -49.87 -0.72
N LEU A 219 -0.10 -49.35 -1.89
CA LEU A 219 0.07 -47.92 -2.22
C LEU A 219 -0.81 -47.02 -1.35
N SER A 220 -2.01 -47.49 -0.97
CA SER A 220 -2.91 -46.74 -0.10
C SER A 220 -2.39 -46.62 1.34
N THR A 221 -1.67 -47.63 1.85
CA THR A 221 -1.16 -47.60 3.23
C THR A 221 -0.05 -46.56 3.37
N ASP A 222 0.85 -46.49 2.39
CA ASP A 222 1.95 -45.52 2.38
C ASP A 222 1.42 -44.08 2.22
N THR A 223 0.36 -43.90 1.43
CA THR A 223 -0.25 -42.58 1.23
C THR A 223 -1.12 -42.11 2.40
N LYS A 224 -1.68 -43.02 3.21
CA LYS A 224 -2.42 -42.64 4.44
C LYS A 224 -1.54 -41.94 5.46
N ALA A 225 -0.29 -42.38 5.62
CA ALA A 225 0.67 -41.73 6.53
C ALA A 225 0.96 -40.28 6.10
N ILE A 226 1.09 -40.06 4.78
CA ILE A 226 1.25 -38.73 4.20
C ILE A 226 0.01 -37.87 4.47
N LEU A 227 -1.19 -38.40 4.20
CA LEU A 227 -2.47 -37.71 4.43
C LEU A 227 -2.62 -37.26 5.89
N ILE A 228 -2.37 -38.16 6.85
CA ILE A 228 -2.48 -37.86 8.29
C ILE A 228 -1.48 -36.76 8.68
N THR A 229 -0.24 -36.85 8.20
CA THR A 229 0.80 -35.86 8.48
C THR A 229 0.47 -34.49 7.88
N THR A 230 -0.11 -34.45 6.69
CA THR A 230 -0.58 -33.21 6.07
C THR A 230 -1.73 -32.58 6.85
N ILE A 231 -2.73 -33.37 7.25
CA ILE A 231 -3.88 -32.87 8.03
C ILE A 231 -3.44 -32.32 9.39
N THR A 232 -2.56 -33.02 10.11
CA THR A 232 -2.05 -32.54 11.40
C THR A 232 -1.22 -31.26 11.24
N SER A 233 -0.42 -31.15 10.18
CA SER A 233 0.35 -29.94 9.87
C SER A 233 -0.55 -28.73 9.60
N ILE A 234 -1.63 -28.91 8.82
CA ILE A 234 -2.64 -27.88 8.57
C ILE A 234 -3.30 -27.44 9.88
N PHE A 235 -3.69 -28.39 10.72
CA PHE A 235 -4.34 -28.10 12.00
C PHE A 235 -3.42 -27.29 12.93
N ILE A 236 -2.14 -27.66 13.02
CA ILE A 236 -1.13 -26.93 13.81
C ILE A 236 -0.95 -25.51 13.26
N MET A 237 -0.80 -25.33 11.95
CA MET A 237 -0.68 -24.00 11.35
C MET A 237 -1.92 -23.14 11.62
N LEU A 238 -3.12 -23.71 11.53
CA LEU A 238 -4.36 -23.00 11.83
C LEU A 238 -4.39 -22.50 13.28
N ILE A 239 -3.99 -23.33 14.25
CA ILE A 239 -3.90 -22.92 15.65
C ILE A 239 -2.89 -21.79 15.82
N ILE A 240 -1.69 -21.92 15.24
CA ILE A 240 -0.64 -20.89 15.33
C ILE A 240 -1.12 -19.57 14.71
N SER A 241 -1.75 -19.61 13.54
CA SER A 241 -2.31 -18.42 12.89
C SER A 241 -3.36 -17.72 13.74
N ILE A 242 -4.26 -18.46 14.39
CA ILE A 242 -5.25 -17.89 15.31
C ILE A 242 -4.56 -17.23 16.51
N LEU A 243 -3.58 -17.90 17.12
CA LEU A 243 -2.87 -17.35 18.28
C LEU A 243 -2.09 -16.08 17.93
N VAL A 244 -1.36 -16.07 16.81
CA VAL A 244 -0.62 -14.91 16.33
C VAL A 244 -1.57 -13.77 15.97
N SER A 245 -2.68 -14.06 15.30
CA SER A 245 -3.71 -13.07 14.97
C SER A 245 -4.29 -12.43 16.23
N LEU A 246 -4.68 -13.23 17.22
CA LEU A 246 -5.23 -12.71 18.49
C LEU A 246 -4.20 -11.85 19.24
N PHE A 247 -2.93 -12.25 19.25
CA PHE A 247 -1.86 -11.51 19.91
C PHE A 247 -1.63 -10.13 19.24
N LEU A 248 -1.48 -10.10 17.92
CA LEU A 248 -1.28 -8.87 17.15
C LEU A 248 -2.50 -7.95 17.22
N SER A 249 -3.71 -8.49 17.03
CA SER A 249 -4.96 -7.73 17.11
C SER A 249 -5.15 -7.09 18.48
N LYS A 250 -4.78 -7.80 19.56
CA LYS A 250 -4.85 -7.26 20.92
C LYS A 250 -3.90 -6.08 21.12
N GLY A 251 -2.66 -6.16 20.59
CA GLY A 251 -1.69 -5.07 20.64
C GLY A 251 -2.18 -3.81 19.92
N ILE A 252 -2.63 -3.97 18.68
CA ILE A 252 -3.14 -2.85 17.86
C ILE A 252 -4.39 -2.23 18.50
N ALA A 253 -5.35 -3.05 18.92
CA ALA A 253 -6.59 -2.57 19.53
C ALA A 253 -6.33 -1.81 20.85
N ALA A 254 -5.34 -2.24 21.64
CA ALA A 254 -4.94 -1.55 22.87
C ALA A 254 -4.38 -0.14 22.59
N ASN A 255 -3.49 -0.02 21.61
CA ASN A 255 -2.92 1.28 21.21
C ASN A 255 -3.99 2.22 20.67
N ILE A 256 -4.89 1.74 19.80
CA ILE A 256 -6.03 2.54 19.30
C ILE A 256 -6.93 3.00 20.44
N LYS A 257 -7.23 2.13 21.41
CA LYS A 257 -8.07 2.50 22.56
C LYS A 257 -7.39 3.55 23.45
N ASN A 258 -6.07 3.50 23.60
CA ASN A 258 -5.33 4.51 24.35
C ASN A 258 -5.37 5.87 23.64
N LEU A 259 -5.10 5.89 22.32
CA LEU A 259 -5.25 7.08 21.50
C LEU A 259 -6.66 7.68 21.60
N LYS A 260 -7.70 6.86 21.45
CA LYS A 260 -9.09 7.31 21.57
C LYS A 260 -9.35 8.04 22.89
N LYS A 261 -8.86 7.52 24.02
CA LYS A 261 -9.02 8.16 25.33
C LYS A 261 -8.34 9.53 25.41
N VAL A 262 -7.16 9.68 24.80
CA VAL A 262 -6.45 10.97 24.80
C VAL A 262 -7.16 11.97 23.88
N PHE A 263 -7.61 11.51 22.72
CA PHE A 263 -8.41 12.32 21.79
C PHE A 263 -9.72 12.79 22.42
N GLU A 264 -10.45 11.93 23.14
CA GLU A 264 -11.67 12.28 23.87
C GLU A 264 -11.41 13.39 24.91
N LYS A 265 -10.25 13.40 25.57
CA LYS A 265 -9.90 14.50 26.50
C LYS A 265 -9.68 15.82 25.77
N ALA A 266 -8.94 15.79 24.65
CA ALA A 266 -8.73 16.97 23.81
C ALA A 266 -10.04 17.50 23.22
N GLU A 267 -10.94 16.62 22.79
CA GLU A 267 -12.29 16.96 22.32
C GLU A 267 -13.10 17.70 23.39
N ASN A 268 -12.94 17.33 24.66
CA ASN A 268 -13.57 18.01 25.80
C ASN A 268 -12.84 19.29 26.24
N GLY A 269 -11.85 19.76 25.48
CA GLY A 269 -11.16 21.04 25.72
C GLY A 269 -9.93 20.96 26.63
N ASP A 270 -9.50 19.76 27.05
CA ASP A 270 -8.23 19.59 27.76
C ASP A 270 -7.07 19.60 26.75
N LEU A 271 -6.52 20.79 26.50
CA LEU A 271 -5.40 21.00 25.58
C LEU A 271 -4.02 20.69 26.22
N THR A 272 -3.99 20.21 27.46
CA THR A 272 -2.74 19.85 28.15
C THR A 272 -2.35 18.40 27.95
N VAL A 273 -3.20 17.61 27.29
CA VAL A 273 -2.96 16.20 27.05
C VAL A 273 -1.87 15.97 26.01
N SER A 274 -1.11 14.91 26.23
CA SER A 274 -0.12 14.41 25.28
C SER A 274 -0.19 12.89 25.19
N ILE A 275 0.25 12.36 24.06
CA ILE A 275 0.40 10.93 23.82
C ILE A 275 1.88 10.59 23.99
N GLU A 276 2.16 9.69 24.93
CA GLU A 276 3.49 9.09 25.06
C GLU A 276 3.59 7.90 24.09
N PRO A 277 4.55 7.92 23.15
CA PRO A 277 4.69 6.86 22.18
C PRO A 277 5.22 5.58 22.84
N VAL A 278 4.44 4.50 22.78
CA VAL A 278 4.80 3.19 23.36
C VAL A 278 5.63 2.35 22.39
N THR A 279 5.46 2.56 21.09
CA THR A 279 6.05 1.77 19.99
C THR A 279 6.84 2.67 19.04
N LYS A 280 7.77 2.09 18.27
CA LYS A 280 8.60 2.78 17.25
C LYS A 280 8.07 2.51 15.84
N ASP A 281 6.77 2.63 15.66
CA ASP A 281 6.02 2.35 14.44
C ASP A 281 5.11 3.55 14.08
N GLU A 282 4.07 3.34 13.28
CA GLU A 282 3.14 4.39 12.86
C GLU A 282 2.45 5.10 14.04
N PHE A 283 2.38 4.47 15.22
CA PHE A 283 1.83 5.11 16.42
C PHE A 283 2.77 6.19 17.00
N LEU A 284 4.08 6.11 16.77
CA LEU A 284 5.04 7.17 17.13
C LEU A 284 4.79 8.43 16.32
N ASP A 285 4.62 8.27 15.00
CA ASP A 285 4.38 9.39 14.09
C ASP A 285 3.05 10.07 14.40
N LEU A 286 2.01 9.27 14.69
CA LEU A 286 0.70 9.78 15.09
C LEU A 286 0.75 10.52 16.43
N ALA A 287 1.44 9.97 17.43
CA ALA A 287 1.64 10.63 18.73
C ALA A 287 2.38 11.95 18.58
N THR A 288 3.46 11.97 17.80
CA THR A 288 4.26 13.17 17.55
C THR A 288 3.45 14.26 16.86
N SER A 289 2.69 13.89 15.82
CA SER A 289 1.83 14.81 15.08
C SER A 289 0.71 15.38 15.96
N PHE A 290 0.07 14.53 16.77
CA PHE A 290 -0.96 14.97 17.72
C PHE A 290 -0.40 15.93 18.78
N ASN A 291 0.77 15.62 19.37
CA ASN A 291 1.40 16.47 20.36
C ASN A 291 1.78 17.84 19.78
N SER A 292 2.27 17.87 18.53
CA SER A 292 2.56 19.13 17.83
C SER A 292 1.28 19.94 17.57
N MET A 293 0.19 19.29 17.17
CA MET A 293 -1.13 19.93 17.02
C MET A 293 -1.62 20.54 18.35
N MET A 294 -1.56 19.79 19.45
CA MET A 294 -1.94 20.29 20.78
C MET A 294 -1.09 21.48 21.22
N HIS A 295 0.22 21.43 20.99
CA HIS A 295 1.11 22.55 21.29
C HIS A 295 0.72 23.83 20.52
N ASN A 296 0.45 23.70 19.21
CA ASN A 296 0.05 24.84 18.38
C ASN A 296 -1.31 25.41 18.79
N ILE A 297 -2.28 24.56 19.14
CA ILE A 297 -3.60 25.02 19.63
C ILE A 297 -3.44 25.73 20.99
N SER A 298 -2.66 25.17 21.92
CA SER A 298 -2.38 25.80 23.21
C SER A 298 -1.75 27.19 23.04
N ASN A 299 -0.77 27.33 22.15
CA ASN A 299 -0.15 28.63 21.85
C ASN A 299 -1.16 29.62 21.24
N LEU A 300 -2.05 29.15 20.35
CA LEU A 300 -3.09 29.98 19.76
C LEU A 300 -4.06 30.51 20.82
N ILE A 301 -4.50 29.67 21.76
CA ILE A 301 -5.36 30.08 22.89
C ILE A 301 -4.62 31.08 23.79
N GLN A 302 -3.34 30.86 24.06
CA GLN A 302 -2.54 31.77 24.88
C GLN A 302 -2.40 33.15 24.22
N ASN A 303 -2.16 33.19 22.90
CA ASN A 303 -2.11 34.43 22.14
C ASN A 303 -3.48 35.15 22.14
N ALA A 304 -4.57 34.41 21.93
CA ALA A 304 -5.92 34.98 21.98
C ALA A 304 -6.25 35.57 23.36
N ALA A 305 -5.83 34.91 24.45
CA ALA A 305 -5.97 35.43 25.80
C ALA A 305 -5.14 36.71 26.01
N SER A 306 -3.90 36.74 25.52
CA SER A 306 -3.03 37.92 25.58
C SER A 306 -3.64 39.11 24.83
N SER A 307 -4.11 38.91 23.60
CA SER A 307 -4.78 39.96 22.82
C SER A 307 -6.08 40.42 23.47
N SER A 308 -6.84 39.51 24.09
CA SER A 308 -8.06 39.89 24.82
C SER A 308 -7.74 40.78 26.03
N ASN A 309 -6.64 40.51 26.75
CA ASN A 309 -6.19 41.36 27.85
C ASN A 309 -5.71 42.74 27.37
N GLU A 310 -4.98 42.81 26.25
CA GLU A 310 -4.57 44.08 25.64
C GLU A 310 -5.78 44.92 25.20
N VAL A 311 -6.80 44.27 24.62
CA VAL A 311 -8.08 44.93 24.29
C VAL A 311 -8.79 45.42 25.54
N LEU A 312 -8.80 44.64 26.63
CA LEU A 312 -9.38 45.06 27.90
C LEU A 312 -8.64 46.28 28.48
N GLU A 313 -7.32 46.26 28.51
CA GLU A 313 -6.48 47.35 29.00
C GLU A 313 -6.68 48.64 28.19
N THR A 314 -6.64 48.53 26.86
CA THR A 314 -6.90 49.68 25.96
C THR A 314 -8.32 50.22 26.12
N SER A 315 -9.31 49.35 26.32
CA SER A 315 -10.69 49.77 26.61
C SER A 315 -10.79 50.51 27.95
N THR A 316 -10.08 50.07 28.99
CA THR A 316 -10.03 50.79 30.27
C THR A 316 -9.33 52.14 30.15
N ASN A 317 -8.23 52.23 29.41
CA ASN A 317 -7.55 53.51 29.15
C ASN A 317 -8.44 54.47 28.36
N LEU A 318 -9.17 53.96 27.36
CA LEU A 318 -10.11 54.75 26.56
C LEU A 318 -11.28 55.27 27.41
N ALA A 319 -11.78 54.47 28.36
CA ALA A 319 -12.81 54.92 29.30
C ALA A 319 -12.31 56.08 30.17
N SER A 320 -11.12 55.96 30.76
CA SER A 320 -10.48 57.03 31.54
C SER A 320 -10.25 58.30 30.71
N MET A 321 -9.74 58.16 29.49
CA MET A 321 -9.61 59.29 28.56
C MET A 321 -10.96 59.94 28.22
N SER A 322 -12.02 59.15 28.08
CA SER A 322 -13.36 59.67 27.81
C SER A 322 -13.90 60.48 28.98
N GLU A 323 -13.62 60.08 30.22
CA GLU A 323 -13.95 60.86 31.42
C GLU A 323 -13.18 62.19 31.46
N GLU A 324 -11.88 62.18 31.17
CA GLU A 324 -11.05 63.39 31.10
C GLU A 324 -11.50 64.37 30.00
N VAL A 325 -11.85 63.84 28.82
CA VAL A 325 -12.42 64.63 27.73
C VAL A 325 -13.77 65.23 28.14
N THR A 326 -14.61 64.47 28.85
CA THR A 326 -15.90 64.98 29.35
C THR A 326 -15.71 66.12 30.35
N ALA A 327 -14.74 65.99 31.26
CA ALA A 327 -14.37 67.06 32.19
C ALA A 327 -13.86 68.31 31.44
N SER A 328 -12.97 68.11 30.45
CA SER A 328 -12.44 69.20 29.62
C SER A 328 -13.54 69.90 28.80
N ILE A 329 -14.52 69.16 28.28
CA ILE A 329 -15.69 69.73 27.60
C ILE A 329 -16.52 70.59 28.56
N SER A 330 -16.66 70.19 29.83
CA SER A 330 -17.34 71.00 30.85
C SER A 330 -16.61 72.33 31.09
N ASP A 331 -15.29 72.31 31.15
CA ASP A 331 -14.48 73.52 31.31
C ASP A 331 -14.59 74.44 30.08
N VAL A 332 -14.56 73.87 28.87
CA VAL A 332 -14.77 74.64 27.62
C VAL A 332 -16.17 75.25 27.58
N ALA A 333 -17.21 74.50 27.97
CA ALA A 333 -18.57 75.01 28.03
C ALA A 333 -18.69 76.21 28.98
N LYS A 334 -18.05 76.13 30.15
CA LYS A 334 -17.98 77.22 31.11
C LYS A 334 -17.23 78.44 30.55
N ALA A 335 -16.10 78.24 29.88
CA ALA A 335 -15.36 79.32 29.24
C ALA A 335 -16.19 80.00 28.13
N ILE A 336 -16.97 79.23 27.37
CA ILE A 336 -17.91 79.78 26.37
C ILE A 336 -19.00 80.61 27.05
N GLU A 337 -19.54 80.18 28.19
CA GLU A 337 -20.52 80.93 28.97
C GLU A 337 -19.94 82.25 29.49
N ASP A 338 -18.72 82.24 30.04
CA ASP A 338 -18.00 83.45 30.48
C ASP A 338 -17.77 84.42 29.32
N VAL A 339 -17.40 83.92 28.13
CA VAL A 339 -17.25 84.73 26.91
C VAL A 339 -18.59 85.33 26.47
N ALA A 340 -19.67 84.56 26.48
CA ALA A 340 -21.01 85.05 26.13
C ALA A 340 -21.49 86.14 27.10
N HIS A 341 -21.24 85.95 28.40
CA HIS A 341 -21.53 86.96 29.41
C HIS A 341 -20.69 88.23 29.20
N GLY A 342 -19.38 88.08 28.99
CA GLY A 342 -18.47 89.18 28.68
C GLY A 342 -18.86 89.95 27.41
N ALA A 343 -19.24 89.25 26.34
CA ALA A 343 -19.73 89.85 25.10
C ALA A 343 -21.03 90.64 25.31
N THR A 344 -21.94 90.13 26.14
CA THR A 344 -23.18 90.83 26.52
C THR A 344 -22.87 92.11 27.29
N GLN A 345 -21.97 92.03 28.26
CA GLN A 345 -21.53 93.20 29.03
C GLN A 345 -20.80 94.23 28.14
N GLN A 346 -20.01 93.77 27.18
CA GLN A 346 -19.32 94.64 26.22
C GLN A 346 -20.32 95.34 25.30
N ALA A 347 -21.34 94.65 24.80
CA ALA A 347 -22.42 95.24 24.02
C ALA A 347 -23.17 96.32 24.83
N GLN A 348 -23.47 96.04 26.11
CA GLN A 348 -24.08 97.03 27.01
C GLN A 348 -23.19 98.25 27.23
N ASN A 349 -21.89 98.06 27.46
CA ASN A 349 -20.93 99.15 27.61
C ASN A 349 -20.81 100.00 26.33
N ALA A 350 -20.81 99.36 25.17
CA ALA A 350 -20.83 100.07 23.88
C ALA A 350 -22.11 100.91 23.71
N GLN A 351 -23.27 100.37 24.09
CA GLN A 351 -24.55 101.08 24.05
C GLN A 351 -24.56 102.29 25.00
N ASN A 352 -24.00 102.14 26.20
CA ASN A 352 -23.83 103.25 27.14
C ASN A 352 -22.89 104.31 26.55
N GLY A 353 -21.78 103.89 25.92
CA GLY A 353 -20.84 104.79 25.24
C GLY A 353 -21.48 105.60 24.11
N VAL A 354 -22.36 104.98 23.31
CA VAL A 354 -23.16 105.70 22.29
C VAL A 354 -24.08 106.75 22.95
N THR A 355 -24.66 106.43 24.09
CA THR A 355 -25.54 107.35 24.83
C THR A 355 -24.77 108.56 25.37
N GLU A 356 -23.60 108.33 25.98
CA GLU A 356 -22.69 109.40 26.43
C GLU A 356 -22.19 110.26 25.26
N MET A 357 -21.88 109.65 24.12
CA MET A 357 -21.50 110.40 22.91
C MET A 357 -22.63 111.28 22.38
N ASN A 358 -23.89 110.83 22.44
CA ASN A 358 -25.04 111.67 22.09
C ASN A 358 -25.19 112.86 23.05
N GLU A 359 -25.01 112.66 24.36
CA GLU A 359 -25.03 113.75 25.34
C GLU A 359 -23.87 114.73 25.13
N LEU A 360 -22.68 114.22 24.81
CA LEU A 360 -21.54 115.07 24.44
C LEU A 360 -21.83 115.89 23.18
N SER A 361 -22.45 115.29 22.15
CA SER A 361 -22.85 116.00 20.93
C SER A 361 -23.80 117.16 21.23
N LYS A 362 -24.84 116.94 22.06
CA LYS A 362 -25.76 118.02 22.48
C LYS A 362 -25.03 119.15 23.22
N LYS A 363 -24.05 118.81 24.07
CA LYS A 363 -23.23 119.81 24.76
C LYS A 363 -22.35 120.59 23.77
N LEU A 364 -21.80 119.94 22.75
CA LEU A 364 -21.04 120.61 21.69
C LEU A 364 -21.91 121.54 20.85
N ASP A 365 -23.16 121.15 20.54
CA ASP A 365 -24.12 122.04 19.88
C ASP A 365 -24.40 123.29 20.73
N LYS A 366 -24.57 123.11 22.05
CA LYS A 366 -24.77 124.24 22.97
C LYS A 366 -23.54 125.13 23.06
N ILE A 367 -22.33 124.56 23.05
CA ILE A 367 -21.09 125.32 22.99
C ILE A 367 -21.00 126.12 21.69
N SER A 368 -21.36 125.52 20.54
CA SER A 368 -21.41 126.20 19.24
C SER A 368 -22.37 127.39 19.26
N GLU A 369 -23.60 127.20 19.77
CA GLU A 369 -24.58 128.27 19.96
C GLU A 369 -24.03 129.40 20.84
N ASN A 370 -23.46 129.06 22.00
CA ASN A 370 -22.84 130.05 22.88
C ASN A 370 -21.68 130.79 22.20
N SER A 371 -20.88 130.11 21.37
CA SER A 371 -19.79 130.72 20.62
C SER A 371 -20.30 131.75 19.59
N THR A 372 -21.40 131.44 18.87
CA THR A 372 -22.04 132.40 17.97
C THR A 372 -22.63 133.61 18.71
N GLN A 373 -23.20 133.40 19.89
CA GLN A 373 -23.68 134.50 20.75
C GLN A 373 -22.53 135.39 21.22
N ILE A 374 -21.40 134.79 21.62
CA ILE A 374 -20.19 135.52 22.00
C ILE A 374 -19.65 136.35 20.83
N ASP A 375 -19.63 135.81 19.61
CA ASP A 375 -19.18 136.54 18.42
C ASP A 375 -20.08 137.76 18.11
N MET A 376 -21.41 137.57 18.17
CA MET A 376 -22.37 138.68 18.05
C MET A 376 -22.17 139.74 19.14
N LEU A 377 -21.98 139.32 20.39
CA LEU A 377 -21.75 140.24 21.50
C LEU A 377 -20.41 140.98 21.36
N SER A 378 -19.38 140.31 20.86
CA SER A 378 -18.06 140.90 20.58
C SER A 378 -18.15 141.96 19.47
N ASN A 379 -18.86 141.68 18.38
CA ASN A 379 -19.14 142.65 17.31
C ASN A 379 -19.97 143.85 17.80
N ASN A 380 -20.97 143.61 18.65
CA ASN A 380 -21.74 144.67 19.30
C ASN A 380 -20.85 145.53 20.20
N THR A 381 -19.96 144.90 20.99
CA THR A 381 -19.00 145.59 21.86
C THR A 381 -18.03 146.44 21.05
N LYS A 382 -17.53 145.92 19.91
CA LYS A 382 -16.70 146.68 18.96
C LYS A 382 -17.44 147.90 18.40
N THR A 383 -18.71 147.73 18.02
CA THR A 383 -19.57 148.82 17.53
C THR A 383 -19.87 149.87 18.62
N LEU A 384 -20.10 149.43 19.86
CA LEU A 384 -20.28 150.34 21.00
C LEU A 384 -18.99 151.09 21.29
N GLY A 385 -17.84 150.42 21.20
CA GLY A 385 -16.51 151.02 21.36
C GLY A 385 -16.21 152.09 20.30
N THR A 386 -16.55 151.85 19.02
CA THR A 386 -16.39 152.85 17.96
C THR A 386 -17.33 154.04 18.14
N LYS A 387 -18.59 153.82 18.55
CA LYS A 387 -19.52 154.90 18.95
C LYS A 387 -18.97 155.69 20.14
N GLY A 388 -18.43 155.01 21.16
CA GLY A 388 -17.80 155.64 22.32
C GLY A 388 -16.62 156.54 21.95
N LEU A 389 -15.73 156.07 21.06
CA LEU A 389 -14.63 156.88 20.52
C LEU A 389 -15.13 158.11 19.75
N SER A 390 -16.22 157.98 18.99
CA SER A 390 -16.85 159.11 18.28
C SER A 390 -17.44 160.15 19.24
N ILE A 391 -18.09 159.71 20.32
CA ILE A 391 -18.59 160.62 21.38
C ILE A 391 -17.42 161.32 22.08
N ILE A 392 -16.33 160.61 22.41
CA ILE A 392 -15.12 161.21 22.98
C ILE A 392 -14.54 162.28 22.05
N ASN A 393 -14.41 162.01 20.74
CA ASN A 393 -13.96 163.01 19.76
C ASN A 393 -14.88 164.23 19.71
N THR A 394 -16.20 164.02 19.78
CA THR A 394 -17.19 165.11 19.84
C THR A 394 -17.04 165.94 21.12
N LEU A 395 -16.79 165.28 22.24
CA LEU A 395 -16.56 165.94 23.53
C LEU A 395 -15.28 166.77 23.53
N ILE A 396 -14.21 166.27 22.89
CA ILE A 396 -12.95 167.03 22.69
C ILE A 396 -13.21 168.29 21.86
N ASP A 397 -13.96 168.20 20.75
CA ASP A 397 -14.33 169.38 19.94
C ASP A 397 -15.14 170.41 20.75
N LYS A 398 -16.17 169.96 21.48
CA LYS A 398 -16.98 170.82 22.34
C LYS A 398 -16.18 171.44 23.49
N THR A 399 -15.25 170.69 24.08
CA THR A 399 -14.35 171.18 25.13
C THR A 399 -13.43 172.27 24.58
N ASN A 400 -12.87 172.09 23.37
CA ASN A 400 -12.08 173.13 22.70
C ASN A 400 -12.91 174.38 22.38
N LYS A 401 -14.13 174.23 21.83
CA LYS A 401 -15.05 175.36 21.62
C LYS A 401 -15.41 176.09 22.91
N THR A 402 -15.61 175.35 24.00
CA THR A 402 -15.85 175.93 25.33
C THR A 402 -14.63 176.70 25.80
N LYS A 403 -13.41 176.16 25.66
CA LYS A 403 -12.15 176.85 25.97
C LYS A 403 -12.02 178.18 25.19
N THR A 404 -12.32 178.19 23.89
CA THR A 404 -12.32 179.40 23.08
C THR A 404 -13.36 180.41 23.56
N SER A 405 -14.60 179.96 23.84
CA SER A 405 -15.68 180.83 24.33
C SER A 405 -15.37 181.43 25.70
N THR A 406 -14.82 180.64 26.63
CA THR A 406 -14.38 181.12 27.95
C THR A 406 -13.24 182.14 27.81
N SER A 407 -12.33 181.96 26.85
CA SER A 407 -11.29 182.93 26.56
C SER A 407 -11.85 184.24 26.01
N GLU A 408 -12.89 184.18 25.16
CA GLU A 408 -13.60 185.35 24.65
C GLU A 408 -14.33 186.09 25.78
N VAL A 409 -15.02 185.37 26.67
CA VAL A 409 -15.67 185.93 27.86
C VAL A 409 -14.65 186.63 28.76
N ASN A 410 -13.50 186.00 29.02
CA ASN A 410 -12.41 186.64 29.78
C ASN A 410 -11.95 187.95 29.13
N ARG A 411 -11.82 187.97 27.80
CA ARG A 411 -11.47 189.20 27.06
C ARG A 411 -12.53 190.29 27.23
N ILE A 412 -13.81 189.94 27.11
CA ILE A 412 -14.93 190.88 27.31
C ILE A 412 -14.96 191.40 28.76
N ILE A 413 -14.74 190.56 29.77
CA ILE A 413 -14.65 191.00 31.17
C ILE A 413 -13.49 191.98 31.37
N GLN A 414 -12.36 191.75 30.70
CA GLN A 414 -11.19 192.62 30.79
C GLN A 414 -11.44 193.99 30.13
N ASP A 415 -12.07 194.01 28.95
CA ASP A 415 -12.52 195.23 28.27
C ASP A 415 -13.59 196.00 29.10
N MET A 416 -14.49 195.26 29.76
CA MET A 416 -15.50 195.82 30.67
C MET A 416 -14.85 196.45 31.91
N ASN A 417 -13.83 195.79 32.48
CA ASN A 417 -13.08 196.31 33.62
C ASN A 417 -12.37 197.63 33.26
N GLU A 418 -11.71 197.71 32.10
CA GLU A 418 -11.14 198.97 31.61
C GLU A 418 -12.18 200.06 31.40
N SER A 419 -13.36 199.70 30.84
CA SER A 419 -14.45 200.66 30.64
C SER A 419 -15.01 201.18 31.97
N THR A 420 -15.09 200.32 33.00
CA THR A 420 -15.55 200.69 34.34
C THR A 420 -14.55 201.64 35.02
N ILE A 421 -13.24 201.39 34.87
CA ILE A 421 -12.19 202.31 35.35
C ILE A 421 -12.33 203.68 34.68
N LYS A 422 -12.52 203.74 33.35
CA LYS A 422 -12.75 205.00 32.62
C LYS A 422 -14.00 205.74 33.08
N ILE A 423 -15.10 205.03 33.37
CA ILE A 423 -16.32 205.64 33.90
C ILE A 423 -16.10 206.18 35.31
N SER A 424 -15.41 205.44 36.18
CA SER A 424 -15.06 205.89 37.54
C SER A 424 -14.25 207.19 37.50
N SER A 425 -13.28 207.31 36.59
CA SER A 425 -12.50 208.54 36.40
C SER A 425 -13.36 209.74 35.98
N ILE A 426 -14.47 209.52 35.27
CA ILE A 426 -15.42 210.57 34.86
C ILE A 426 -16.35 210.95 36.02
N SER A 427 -16.85 209.97 36.81
CA SER A 427 -17.73 210.25 37.95
C SER A 427 -17.05 211.04 39.06
N GLU A 428 -15.75 210.79 39.33
CA GLU A 428 -14.99 211.54 40.33
C GLU A 428 -14.73 213.00 39.91
N ALA A 429 -14.56 213.26 38.61
CA ALA A 429 -14.37 214.61 38.07
C ALA A 429 -15.65 215.47 38.06
N ILE A 430 -16.83 214.89 38.29
CA ILE A 430 -18.13 215.60 38.35
C ILE A 430 -18.50 215.96 39.80
N ALA A 431 -17.76 215.48 40.80
CA ALA A 431 -18.02 215.73 42.22
C ALA A 431 -17.10 216.80 42.86
N GLU A 432 -16.24 217.46 42.07
CA GLU A 432 -15.75 218.82 42.35
C GLU A 432 -16.85 219.86 42.10
#